data_AF-A0A958UM29-F1
#
_entry.id   AF-A0A958UM29-F1
#
_cell.length_a   1.000
_cell.length_b   1.000
_cell.length_c   1.000
_cell.angle_alpha   90.00
_cell.angle_beta   90.00
_cell.angle_gamma   90.00
#
_symmetry.space_group_name_H-M   'P 1'
#
loop_
_entity.id
_entity.type
_entity.pdbx_description
1 polymer ?
#
loop_
_entity_poly.entity_id
_entity_poly.type
_entity_poly.pdbx_seq_one_letter_code
_entity_poly.pdbx_strand_id
1 'polypeptide(L)'
;SFEGWMKRVTVNTVLQKYRKQRTFEIVDEGQIEDEAEVEIESEDIPLDFLLKIVQELPDRYRLVFSMYVMDGYQHKEIAEMLGISDGTSKSNLARARMILKNKIEEYNATNYNT
;
A
#
# COMPACT_ATOMS: atom_id res chain seq x y z
N SER A 1 -24.74 -2.62 -11.25
CA SER A 1 -24.94 -3.87 -10.51
C SER A 1 -24.91 -3.63 -9.01
N PHE A 2 -25.67 -4.41 -8.24
CA PHE A 2 -25.69 -4.42 -6.77
C PHE A 2 -24.29 -4.50 -6.16
N GLU A 3 -23.40 -5.27 -6.79
CA GLU A 3 -21.99 -5.42 -6.45
C GLU A 3 -21.21 -4.10 -6.47
N GLY A 4 -21.46 -3.22 -7.46
CA GLY A 4 -20.83 -1.90 -7.53
C GLY A 4 -21.35 -0.93 -6.47
N TRP A 5 -22.61 -1.08 -6.05
CA TRP A 5 -23.16 -0.32 -4.92
C TRP A 5 -22.60 -0.83 -3.59
N MET A 6 -22.51 -2.15 -3.40
CA MET A 6 -21.91 -2.76 -2.22
C MET A 6 -20.43 -2.41 -2.07
N LYS A 7 -19.63 -2.51 -3.15
CA LYS A 7 -18.21 -2.11 -3.13
C LYS A 7 -18.06 -0.65 -2.69
N ARG A 8 -18.90 0.25 -3.21
CA ARG A 8 -18.91 1.67 -2.83
C ARG A 8 -19.29 1.88 -1.35
N VAL A 9 -20.30 1.18 -0.85
CA VAL A 9 -20.71 1.26 0.57
C VAL A 9 -19.59 0.74 1.47
N THR A 10 -19.03 -0.44 1.19
CA THR A 10 -17.95 -1.03 1.99
C THR A 10 -16.72 -0.14 2.01
N VAL A 11 -16.28 0.35 0.85
CA VAL A 11 -15.13 1.27 0.74
C VAL A 11 -15.40 2.55 1.51
N ASN A 12 -16.57 3.18 1.33
CA ASN A 12 -16.91 4.40 2.06
C ASN A 12 -16.98 4.19 3.58
N THR A 13 -17.51 3.05 4.04
CA THR A 13 -17.59 2.72 5.47
C THR A 13 -16.19 2.49 6.06
N VAL A 14 -15.32 1.77 5.34
CA VAL A 14 -13.93 1.56 5.76
C VAL A 14 -13.20 2.91 5.80
N LEU A 15 -13.25 3.70 4.73
CA LEU A 15 -12.62 5.03 4.67
C LEU A 15 -13.12 5.97 5.77
N GLN A 16 -14.43 5.98 6.07
CA GLN A 16 -14.99 6.78 7.17
C GLN A 16 -14.47 6.32 8.54
N LYS A 17 -14.33 5.00 8.75
CA LYS A 17 -13.77 4.44 9.98
C LYS A 17 -12.30 4.86 10.16
N TYR A 18 -11.51 4.82 9.10
CA TYR A 18 -10.11 5.25 9.11
C TYR A 18 -9.96 6.78 9.28
N ARG A 19 -10.85 7.59 8.68
CA ARG A 19 -10.91 9.06 8.86
C ARG A 19 -11.25 9.45 10.30
N LYS A 20 -12.13 8.71 10.99
CA LYS A 20 -12.47 8.98 12.40
C LYS A 20 -11.41 8.53 13.40
N GLN A 21 -10.55 7.58 13.03
CA GLN A 21 -9.52 7.02 13.92
C GLN A 21 -8.15 7.69 13.78
N ARG A 22 -7.92 8.52 12.76
CA ARG A 22 -6.60 9.12 12.52
C ARG A 22 -6.71 10.58 12.13
N THR A 23 -6.39 11.45 13.06
CA THR A 23 -5.45 12.54 12.76
C THR A 23 -4.20 11.87 12.21
N PHE A 24 -4.15 11.66 10.89
CA PHE A 24 -2.90 11.33 10.23
C PHE A 24 -2.03 12.57 10.41
N GLU A 25 -1.09 12.52 11.35
CA GLU A 25 -0.04 13.53 11.42
C GLU A 25 0.60 13.62 10.05
N ILE A 26 0.55 14.83 9.49
CA ILE A 26 1.20 15.18 8.24
C ILE A 26 2.69 15.08 8.53
N VAL A 27 3.26 13.90 8.31
CA VAL A 27 4.70 13.73 8.31
C VAL A 27 5.16 14.15 6.92
N ASP A 28 5.65 15.39 6.84
CA ASP A 28 6.40 15.89 5.69
C ASP A 28 7.75 15.15 5.64
N GLU A 29 7.74 13.97 5.02
CA GLU A 29 8.94 13.23 4.69
C GLU A 29 9.18 13.39 3.19
N GLY A 30 10.27 14.10 2.89
CA GLY A 30 10.58 14.69 1.59
C GLY A 30 10.47 13.76 0.40
N GLN A 31 10.14 14.39 -0.72
CA GLN A 31 10.22 13.95 -2.13
C GLN A 31 10.99 12.62 -2.30
N ILE A 32 10.26 11.50 -2.31
CA ILE A 32 10.80 10.22 -2.75
C ILE A 32 10.49 10.13 -4.24
N GLU A 33 11.55 10.12 -5.03
CA GLU A 33 11.55 10.07 -6.49
C GLU A 33 10.73 8.87 -6.99
N ASP A 34 9.81 9.16 -7.92
CA ASP A 34 8.88 8.21 -8.52
C ASP A 34 9.63 7.19 -9.42
N GLU A 35 9.08 5.98 -9.49
CA GLU A 35 9.34 4.95 -10.51
C GLU A 35 10.69 4.21 -10.47
N ALA A 36 10.87 3.36 -9.46
CA ALA A 36 11.67 2.14 -9.65
C ALA A 36 10.71 0.97 -9.93
N GLU A 37 10.68 0.50 -11.18
CA GLU A 37 10.21 -0.86 -11.46
C GLU A 37 11.14 -1.81 -10.70
N VAL A 38 10.61 -2.40 -9.63
CA VAL A 38 11.34 -3.40 -8.86
C VAL A 38 11.23 -4.70 -9.64
N GLU A 39 12.25 -4.99 -10.44
CA GLU A 39 12.47 -6.34 -10.98
C GLU A 39 12.78 -7.27 -9.80
N ILE A 40 11.81 -8.11 -9.46
CA ILE A 40 11.97 -9.18 -8.48
C ILE A 40 12.02 -10.47 -9.31
N GLU A 41 13.17 -11.16 -9.33
CA GLU A 41 13.24 -12.54 -9.80
C GLU A 41 12.27 -13.36 -8.94
N SER A 42 11.20 -13.85 -9.56
CA SER A 42 9.90 -14.12 -8.92
C SER A 42 9.48 -15.59 -8.92
N GLU A 43 10.41 -16.52 -9.13
CA GLU A 43 9.99 -17.90 -9.39
C GLU A 43 9.63 -18.72 -8.13
N ASP A 44 10.00 -18.32 -6.90
CA ASP A 44 9.86 -19.18 -5.72
C ASP A 44 9.19 -18.58 -4.46
N ILE A 45 8.62 -17.38 -4.51
CA ILE A 45 8.01 -16.78 -3.29
C ILE A 45 6.55 -17.25 -3.12
N PRO A 46 6.19 -17.91 -2.00
CA PRO A 46 4.81 -18.35 -1.77
C PRO A 46 3.84 -17.17 -1.68
N LEU A 47 2.65 -17.31 -2.29
CA LEU A 47 1.59 -16.31 -2.23
C LEU A 47 1.21 -15.95 -0.79
N ASP A 48 1.15 -16.94 0.11
CA ASP A 48 0.82 -16.73 1.52
C ASP A 48 1.84 -15.82 2.23
N PHE A 49 3.12 -15.92 1.86
CA PHE A 49 4.15 -15.02 2.36
C PHE A 49 3.93 -13.60 1.85
N LEU A 50 3.67 -13.42 0.55
CA LEU A 50 3.39 -12.12 -0.05
C LEU A 50 2.19 -11.43 0.62
N LEU A 51 1.10 -12.17 0.84
CA LEU A 51 -0.09 -11.66 1.52
C LEU A 51 0.21 -11.28 2.97
N LYS A 52 1.01 -12.09 3.68
CA LYS A 52 1.42 -11.82 5.05
C LYS A 52 2.21 -10.51 5.16
N ILE A 53 3.23 -10.31 4.32
CA ILE A 53 4.06 -9.10 4.38
C ILE A 53 3.29 -7.82 4.02
N VAL A 54 2.27 -7.93 3.16
CA VAL A 54 1.34 -6.81 2.88
C VAL A 54 0.48 -6.50 4.11
N GLN A 55 0.02 -7.51 4.85
CA GLN A 55 -0.74 -7.32 6.09
C GLN A 55 0.10 -6.70 7.21
N GLU A 56 1.41 -6.97 7.24
CA GLU A 56 2.35 -6.41 8.21
C GLU A 56 2.73 -4.94 7.94
N LEU A 57 2.36 -4.39 6.78
CA LEU A 57 2.61 -2.98 6.49
C LEU A 57 1.89 -2.07 7.50
N PRO A 58 2.54 -0.98 7.96
CA PRO A 58 1.86 0.07 8.70
C PRO A 58 0.60 0.54 7.96
N ASP A 59 -0.50 0.71 8.68
CA ASP A 59 -1.83 0.88 8.09
C ASP A 59 -1.91 1.99 7.03
N ARG A 60 -1.19 3.11 7.21
CA ARG A 60 -1.18 4.21 6.23
C ARG A 60 -0.62 3.78 4.88
N TYR A 61 0.43 2.98 4.89
CA TYR A 61 1.10 2.47 3.70
C TYR A 61 0.30 1.34 3.08
N ARG A 62 -0.20 0.42 3.92
CA ARG A 62 -1.06 -0.70 3.50
C ARG A 62 -2.31 -0.22 2.79
N LEU A 63 -2.95 0.82 3.31
CA LEU A 63 -4.19 1.38 2.74
C LEU A 63 -3.94 1.96 1.35
N VAL A 64 -2.92 2.81 1.20
CA VAL A 64 -2.57 3.41 -0.09
C VAL A 64 -2.10 2.35 -1.10
N PHE A 65 -1.26 1.40 -0.66
CA PHE A 65 -0.82 0.29 -1.50
C PHE A 65 -1.99 -0.55 -2.00
N SER A 66 -2.93 -0.92 -1.11
CA SER A 66 -4.11 -1.71 -1.49
C SER A 66 -5.00 -0.95 -2.48
N MET A 67 -5.26 0.33 -2.21
CA MET A 67 -6.08 1.16 -3.09
C MET A 67 -5.45 1.35 -4.48
N TYR A 68 -4.14 1.57 -4.55
CA TYR A 68 -3.45 1.79 -5.82
C TYR A 68 -3.21 0.49 -6.59
N VAL A 69 -2.58 -0.50 -5.96
CA VAL A 69 -2.08 -1.72 -6.63
C VAL A 69 -3.15 -2.78 -6.79
N MET A 70 -4.06 -2.94 -5.80
CA MET A 70 -5.08 -3.99 -5.83
C MET A 70 -6.42 -3.48 -6.40
N ASP A 71 -6.84 -2.29 -6.00
CA ASP A 71 -8.11 -1.71 -6.45
C ASP A 71 -8.00 -0.82 -7.70
N GLY A 72 -6.80 -0.40 -8.08
CA GLY A 72 -6.54 0.36 -9.31
C GLY A 72 -6.85 1.86 -9.26
N TYR A 73 -6.98 2.44 -8.06
CA TYR A 73 -7.22 3.88 -7.91
C TYR A 73 -5.97 4.71 -8.23
N GLN A 74 -6.18 5.89 -8.83
CA GLN A 74 -5.14 6.88 -9.05
C GLN A 74 -4.81 7.63 -7.76
N HIS A 75 -3.58 8.14 -7.63
CA HIS A 75 -3.15 8.86 -6.42
C HIS A 75 -4.06 10.05 -6.06
N LYS A 76 -4.56 10.77 -7.07
CA LYS A 76 -5.52 11.86 -6.88
C LYS A 76 -6.84 11.39 -6.24
N GLU A 77 -7.37 10.24 -6.65
CA GLU A 77 -8.60 9.67 -6.10
C GLU A 77 -8.37 9.21 -4.66
N ILE A 78 -7.23 8.56 -4.39
CA ILE A 78 -6.83 8.13 -3.05
C ILE A 78 -6.67 9.34 -2.12
N ALA A 79 -6.02 10.40 -2.60
CA ALA A 79 -5.81 11.64 -1.86
C ALA A 79 -7.15 12.27 -1.43
N GLU A 80 -8.12 12.37 -2.35
CA GLU A 80 -9.46 12.87 -2.08
C GLU A 80 -10.23 11.98 -1.09
N MET A 81 -10.17 10.66 -1.27
CA MET A 81 -10.85 9.68 -0.41
C MET A 81 -10.31 9.67 1.02
N LEU A 82 -9.00 9.85 1.19
CA LEU A 82 -8.35 9.83 2.50
C LEU A 82 -8.25 11.23 3.14
N GLY A 83 -8.38 12.30 2.36
CA GLY A 83 -8.14 13.66 2.85
C GLY A 83 -6.66 13.95 3.09
N ILE A 84 -5.79 13.42 2.22
CA ILE A 84 -4.33 13.65 2.22
C ILE A 84 -3.91 14.35 0.92
N SER A 85 -2.65 14.77 0.81
CA SER A 85 -2.15 15.32 -0.46
C SER A 85 -1.81 14.21 -1.47
N ASP A 86 -1.82 14.54 -2.77
CA ASP A 86 -1.36 13.64 -3.83
C ASP A 86 0.09 13.16 -3.58
N GLY A 87 0.96 14.09 -3.18
CA GLY A 87 2.34 13.79 -2.77
C GLY A 87 2.42 12.82 -1.57
N THR A 88 1.52 12.94 -0.60
CA THR A 88 1.43 12.00 0.54
C THR A 88 0.97 10.61 0.08
N SER A 89 0.09 10.51 -0.92
CA SER A 89 -0.31 9.24 -1.51
C SER A 89 0.88 8.57 -2.21
N LYS A 90 1.61 9.32 -3.05
CA LYS A 90 2.83 8.83 -3.70
C LYS A 90 3.89 8.38 -2.71
N SER A 91 4.23 9.21 -1.72
CA SER A 91 5.24 8.86 -0.72
C SER A 91 4.83 7.66 0.14
N ASN A 92 3.55 7.53 0.49
CA ASN A 92 3.04 6.34 1.17
C ASN A 92 3.18 5.07 0.34
N LEU A 93 2.91 5.14 -0.97
CA LEU A 93 3.09 4.01 -1.88
C LEU A 93 4.58 3.64 -2.01
N ALA A 94 5.45 4.62 -2.19
CA ALA A 94 6.90 4.42 -2.28
C ALA A 94 7.45 3.74 -1.01
N ARG A 95 7.03 4.23 0.17
CA ARG A 95 7.37 3.61 1.47
C ARG A 95 6.84 2.18 1.58
N ALA A 96 5.61 1.91 1.12
CA ALA A 96 5.07 0.55 1.09
C ALA A 96 5.95 -0.39 0.24
N ARG A 97 6.30 0.02 -0.98
CA ARG A 97 7.14 -0.77 -1.90
C ARG A 97 8.52 -1.03 -1.30
N MET A 98 9.15 -0.03 -0.69
CA MET A 98 10.45 -0.17 -0.02
C MET A 98 10.40 -1.24 1.09
N ILE A 99 9.39 -1.18 1.97
CA ILE A 99 9.25 -2.16 3.06
C ILE A 99 9.03 -3.57 2.52
N LEU A 100 8.17 -3.72 1.50
CA LEU A 100 7.90 -5.03 0.88
C LEU A 100 9.14 -5.60 0.18
N LYS A 101 9.88 -4.76 -0.55
CA LYS A 101 11.14 -5.14 -1.20
C LYS A 101 12.13 -5.69 -0.17
N ASN A 102 12.38 -4.95 0.91
CA ASN A 102 13.31 -5.40 1.95
C ASN A 102 12.89 -6.75 2.56
N LYS A 103 11.60 -6.95 2.83
CA LYS A 103 11.08 -8.22 3.35
C LYS A 103 11.28 -9.39 2.37
N ILE A 104 11.14 -9.13 1.08
CA ILE A 104 11.36 -10.11 0.01
C ILE A 104 12.86 -10.45 -0.09
N GLU A 105 13.73 -9.45 -0.06
CA GLU A 105 15.18 -9.64 -0.09
C GLU A 105 15.68 -10.44 1.14
N GLU A 106 15.16 -10.13 2.32
CA GLU A 106 15.43 -10.89 3.56
C GLU A 106 14.96 -12.34 3.47
N TYR A 107 13.77 -12.57 2.90
CA TYR A 107 13.23 -13.91 2.67
C TYR A 107 14.12 -14.71 1.71
N ASN A 108 14.48 -14.12 0.58
CA ASN A 108 15.36 -14.76 -0.41
C ASN A 108 16.73 -15.07 0.19
N ALA A 109 17.35 -14.10 0.90
CA ALA A 109 18.63 -14.31 1.56
C ALA A 109 18.61 -15.44 2.60
N THR A 110 17.47 -15.66 3.26
CA THR A 110 17.31 -16.77 4.21
C THR A 110 17.21 -18.12 3.48
N ASN A 111 16.49 -18.18 2.36
CA ASN A 111 16.28 -19.43 1.60
C ASN A 111 17.49 -19.84 0.75
N TYR A 112 18.32 -18.90 0.27
CA TYR A 112 19.56 -19.23 -0.46
C TYR A 112 20.74 -19.62 0.46
N ASN A 113 20.66 -19.35 1.77
CA ASN A 113 21.67 -19.73 2.76
C ASN A 113 21.39 -21.09 3.44
N THR A 114 20.36 -21.82 3.01
CA THR A 114 20.00 -23.16 3.47
C THR A 114 20.14 -24.16 2.32
#